data_AF-A0A848KFA4-F1
#
_entry.id   AF-A0A848KFA4-F1
#
_cell.length_a   1.000
_cell.length_b   1.000
_cell.length_c   1.000
_cell.angle_alpha   90.00
_cell.angle_beta   90.00
_cell.angle_gamma   90.00
#
_symmetry.space_group_name_H-M   'P 1'
#
loop_
_entity.id
_entity.type
_entity.pdbx_description
1 polymer ?
#
loop_
_entity_poly.entity_id
_entity_poly.type
_entity_poly.pdbx_seq_one_letter_code
_entity_poly.pdbx_strand_id
1 'polypeptide(L)'
;MLMHKGIGLERFNAMPRGRAVHALYECCCCVTWAQKVADARPFETYEDLHAKSDIELLAFSQTDLDRVFASCIHCETTHNSVEELARVTRTRIEQMLGPEDGYPEY
;
A
#
# COMPACT_ATOMS: atom_id res chain seq x y z
N MET A 1 1.93 -0.60 -13.74
CA MET A 1 2.72 0.64 -13.62
C MET A 1 2.21 1.37 -12.39
N LEU A 2 3.03 1.58 -11.34
CA LEU A 2 2.67 2.48 -10.23
C LEU A 2 2.68 3.92 -10.77
N MET A 3 1.55 4.61 -10.77
CA MET A 3 1.48 6.02 -11.22
C MET A 3 2.02 7.00 -10.16
N HIS A 4 2.11 6.55 -8.91
CA HIS A 4 2.59 7.31 -7.77
C HIS A 4 3.93 6.72 -7.32
N LYS A 5 5.05 7.40 -7.59
CA LYS A 5 6.38 7.01 -7.11
C LYS A 5 7.07 8.23 -6.49
N GLY A 6 7.75 8.03 -5.36
CA GLY A 6 8.55 9.10 -4.74
C GLY A 6 7.74 10.27 -4.19
N ILE A 7 6.55 10.04 -3.65
CA ILE A 7 5.68 11.12 -3.17
C ILE A 7 6.16 11.73 -1.84
N GLY A 8 6.77 10.91 -0.99
CA GLY A 8 7.10 11.23 0.41
C GLY A 8 5.90 11.11 1.35
N LEU A 9 6.17 10.84 2.63
CA LEU A 9 5.12 10.67 3.66
C LEU A 9 4.34 11.96 3.93
N GLU A 10 5.02 13.10 4.00
CA GLU A 10 4.37 14.40 4.25
C GLU A 10 3.31 14.70 3.18
N ARG A 11 3.69 14.49 1.91
CA ARG A 11 2.78 14.75 0.79
C ARG A 11 1.68 13.70 0.69
N PHE A 12 1.95 12.46 1.08
CA PHE A 12 0.92 11.44 1.23
C PHE A 12 -0.10 11.82 2.32
N ASN A 13 0.34 12.36 3.46
CA ASN A 13 -0.54 12.85 4.52
C ASN A 13 -1.38 14.06 4.08
N ALA A 14 -0.80 15.00 3.34
CA ALA A 14 -1.52 16.19 2.83
C ALA A 14 -2.46 15.91 1.63
N MET A 15 -2.41 14.71 1.07
CA MET A 15 -3.14 14.37 -0.15
C MET A 15 -4.67 14.26 0.08
N PRO A 16 -5.52 14.69 -0.89
CA PRO A 16 -6.95 14.42 -0.84
C PRO A 16 -7.24 12.93 -0.74
N ARG A 17 -8.24 12.55 0.06
CA ARG A 17 -8.63 11.15 0.31
C ARG A 17 -8.69 10.30 -0.95
N GLY A 18 -9.36 10.77 -2.00
CA GLY A 18 -9.49 10.01 -3.25
C GLY A 18 -8.16 9.66 -3.90
N ARG A 19 -7.17 10.57 -3.87
CA ARG A 19 -5.84 10.31 -4.43
C ARG A 19 -5.02 9.35 -3.54
N ALA A 20 -5.11 9.48 -2.21
CA ALA A 20 -4.44 8.57 -1.29
C ALA A 20 -4.98 7.14 -1.38
N VAL A 21 -6.31 7.00 -1.46
CA VAL A 21 -6.97 5.71 -1.69
C VAL A 21 -6.53 5.12 -3.03
N HIS A 22 -6.43 5.91 -4.09
CA HIS A 22 -5.99 5.41 -5.38
C HIS A 22 -4.54 4.92 -5.35
N ALA A 23 -3.62 5.69 -4.76
CA ALA A 23 -2.22 5.30 -4.62
C ALA A 23 -2.04 4.01 -3.80
N LEU A 24 -2.80 3.84 -2.71
CA LEU A 24 -2.83 2.59 -1.94
C LEU A 24 -3.47 1.44 -2.72
N TYR A 25 -4.54 1.69 -3.46
CA TYR A 25 -5.19 0.67 -4.27
C TYR A 25 -4.23 0.09 -5.32
N GLU A 26 -3.34 0.90 -5.90
CA GLU A 26 -2.27 0.42 -6.79
C GLU A 26 -1.28 -0.53 -6.08
N CYS A 27 -1.18 -0.46 -4.75
CA CYS A 27 -0.30 -1.30 -3.95
C CYS A 27 -0.91 -2.69 -3.66
N CYS A 28 -2.17 -2.76 -3.22
CA CYS A 28 -2.78 -4.01 -2.72
C CYS A 28 -3.93 -4.53 -3.61
N CYS A 29 -4.38 -3.78 -4.61
CA CYS A 29 -5.57 -4.10 -5.43
C CYS A 29 -6.87 -4.33 -4.63
N CYS A 30 -6.93 -3.88 -3.37
CA CYS A 30 -8.11 -3.95 -2.51
C CYS A 30 -8.57 -2.54 -2.10
N VAL A 31 -9.78 -2.17 -2.55
CA VAL A 31 -10.35 -0.83 -2.29
C VAL A 31 -10.66 -0.63 -0.81
N THR A 32 -11.24 -1.63 -0.15
CA THR A 32 -11.61 -1.53 1.27
C THR A 32 -10.39 -1.35 2.16
N TRP A 33 -9.33 -2.10 1.90
CA TRP A 33 -8.05 -1.94 2.58
C TRP A 33 -7.45 -0.54 2.33
N ALA A 34 -7.44 -0.09 1.07
CA ALA A 34 -6.89 1.22 0.71
C ALA A 34 -7.65 2.37 1.39
N GLN A 35 -8.97 2.27 1.51
CA GLN A 35 -9.78 3.24 2.25
C GLN A 35 -9.43 3.29 3.72
N LYS A 36 -9.36 2.14 4.39
CA LYS A 36 -9.04 2.09 5.84
C LYS A 36 -7.66 2.64 6.17
N VAL A 37 -6.66 2.35 5.34
CA VAL A 37 -5.31 2.89 5.54
C VAL A 37 -5.28 4.39 5.22
N ALA A 38 -5.95 4.85 4.17
CA ALA A 38 -6.04 6.28 3.84
C ALA A 38 -6.79 7.10 4.91
N ASP A 39 -7.80 6.51 5.54
CA ASP A 39 -8.63 7.15 6.57
C ASP A 39 -7.93 7.21 7.93
N ALA A 40 -6.85 6.44 8.12
CA ALA A 40 -6.02 6.45 9.33
C ALA A 40 -4.92 7.53 9.33
N ARG A 41 -4.78 8.29 8.23
CA ARG A 41 -3.86 9.44 8.16
C ARG A 41 -4.26 10.53 9.16
N PRO A 42 -3.30 11.33 9.67
CA PRO A 42 -1.89 11.34 9.30
C PRO A 42 -1.04 10.28 10.02
N PHE A 43 0.02 9.81 9.35
CA PHE A 43 1.04 8.94 9.93
C PHE A 43 2.31 9.73 10.27
N GLU A 44 2.96 9.44 11.39
CA GLU A 44 4.17 10.15 11.83
C GLU A 44 5.42 9.59 11.12
N THR A 45 5.49 8.28 10.95
CA THR A 45 6.62 7.58 10.33
C THR A 45 6.18 6.60 9.24
N TYR A 46 7.14 6.14 8.43
CA TYR A 46 6.91 5.06 7.47
C TYR A 46 6.50 3.77 8.19
N GLU A 47 7.07 3.52 9.37
CA GLU A 47 6.76 2.37 10.21
C GLU A 47 5.28 2.36 10.64
N ASP A 48 4.70 3.50 11.01
CA ASP A 48 3.27 3.59 11.38
C ASP A 48 2.36 3.19 10.22
N LEU A 49 2.71 3.64 9.00
CA LEU A 49 1.96 3.31 7.79
C LEU A 49 2.09 1.82 7.47
N HIS A 50 3.28 1.24 7.59
CA HIS A 50 3.50 -0.19 7.40
C HIS A 50 2.76 -1.03 8.44
N ALA A 51 2.85 -0.66 9.73
CA ALA A 51 2.14 -1.33 10.80
C ALA A 51 0.62 -1.29 10.59
N LYS A 52 0.07 -0.13 10.22
CA LYS A 52 -1.36 0.00 9.91
C LYS A 52 -1.75 -0.84 8.70
N SER A 53 -0.94 -0.84 7.64
CA SER A 53 -1.11 -1.69 6.46
C SER A 53 -1.21 -3.16 6.86
N ASP A 54 -0.26 -3.64 7.65
CA ASP A 54 -0.18 -5.04 8.07
C ASP A 54 -1.35 -5.45 8.96
N ILE A 55 -1.75 -4.60 9.91
CA ILE A 55 -2.93 -4.83 10.76
C ILE A 55 -4.19 -5.04 9.89
N GLU A 56 -4.38 -4.22 8.85
CA GLU A 56 -5.54 -4.36 7.97
C GLU A 56 -5.44 -5.59 7.05
N LEU A 57 -4.23 -6.03 6.69
CA LEU A 57 -4.02 -7.27 5.94
C LEU A 57 -4.29 -8.52 6.78
N LEU A 58 -4.00 -8.49 8.08
CA LEU A 58 -4.34 -9.58 9.00
C LEU A 58 -5.85 -9.82 9.11
N ALA A 59 -6.68 -8.83 8.77
CA ALA A 59 -8.13 -8.96 8.74
C ALA A 59 -8.68 -9.60 7.45
N PHE A 60 -7.83 -9.95 6.48
CA PHE A 60 -8.28 -10.53 5.21
C PHE A 60 -8.75 -11.98 5.38
N SER A 61 -9.87 -12.31 4.75
CA SER A 61 -10.28 -13.70 4.58
C SER A 61 -9.52 -14.36 3.43
N GLN A 62 -9.56 -15.70 3.37
CA GLN A 62 -9.01 -16.44 2.22
C GLN A 62 -9.62 -15.98 0.89
N THR A 63 -10.92 -15.67 0.87
CA THR A 63 -11.60 -15.17 -0.33
C THR A 63 -11.09 -13.79 -0.76
N ASP A 64 -10.74 -12.92 0.18
CA ASP A 64 -10.15 -11.61 -0.14
C ASP A 64 -8.73 -11.77 -0.70
N LEU A 65 -7.94 -12.68 -0.13
CA LEU A 65 -6.62 -13.03 -0.64
C LEU A 65 -6.73 -13.53 -2.10
N ASP A 66 -7.60 -14.50 -2.36
CA ASP A 66 -7.76 -15.06 -3.71
C ASP A 66 -8.18 -13.99 -4.73
N ARG A 67 -9.07 -13.07 -4.35
CA ARG A 67 -9.49 -11.93 -5.20
C ARG A 67 -8.34 -10.98 -5.49
N VAL A 68 -7.55 -10.64 -4.47
CA VAL A 68 -6.41 -9.73 -4.61
C VAL A 68 -5.34 -10.38 -5.48
N PHE A 69 -4.97 -11.64 -5.24
CA PHE A 69 -3.98 -12.34 -6.06
C PHE A 69 -4.45 -12.54 -7.50
N ALA A 70 -5.74 -12.80 -7.74
CA ALA A 70 -6.30 -12.85 -9.09
C ALA A 70 -6.23 -11.49 -9.83
N SER A 71 -6.28 -10.38 -9.10
CA SER A 71 -6.20 -9.02 -9.66
C SER A 71 -4.77 -8.49 -9.76
N CYS A 72 -3.87 -8.95 -8.89
CA CYS A 72 -2.44 -8.66 -8.89
C CYS A 72 -1.75 -9.44 -10.02
N ILE A 73 -1.93 -9.00 -11.27
CA ILE A 73 -1.51 -9.67 -12.52
C ILE A 73 0.02 -9.88 -12.69
N HIS A 74 0.86 -9.64 -11.66
CA HIS A 74 2.32 -9.72 -11.81
C HIS A 74 3.09 -10.41 -10.68
N CYS A 75 2.45 -11.24 -9.84
CA CYS A 75 3.20 -12.09 -8.91
C CYS A 75 2.92 -13.56 -9.20
N GLU A 76 3.90 -14.26 -9.78
CA GLU A 76 3.91 -15.72 -9.81
C GLU A 76 4.14 -16.22 -8.38
N THR A 77 3.08 -16.22 -7.57
CA THR A 77 3.15 -16.66 -6.18
C THR A 77 2.68 -18.11 -6.09
N THR A 78 3.48 -18.95 -5.44
CA THR A 78 3.16 -20.38 -5.23
C THR A 78 2.07 -20.60 -4.18
N HIS A 79 1.86 -19.65 -3.25
CA HIS A 79 0.84 -19.70 -2.19
C HIS A 79 0.21 -18.33 -1.91
N ASN A 80 -1.13 -18.24 -1.98
CA ASN A 80 -1.91 -17.03 -1.64
C ASN A 80 -2.01 -16.83 -0.12
N SER A 81 -0.93 -16.37 0.52
CA SER A 81 -0.89 -16.11 1.97
C SER A 81 -0.93 -14.60 2.30
N VAL A 82 -1.36 -14.28 3.52
CA VAL A 82 -1.32 -12.92 4.07
C VAL A 82 0.12 -12.40 4.14
N GLU A 83 1.06 -13.28 4.48
CA GLU A 83 2.49 -12.93 4.59
C GLU A 83 3.08 -12.48 3.26
N GLU A 84 2.77 -13.17 2.16
CA GLU A 84 3.25 -12.75 0.84
C GLU A 84 2.57 -11.47 0.38
N LEU A 85 1.26 -11.32 0.65
CA LEU A 85 0.56 -10.08 0.34
C LEU A 85 1.12 -8.89 1.11
N ALA A 86 1.46 -9.07 2.39
CA ALA A 86 2.11 -8.06 3.21
C ALA A 86 3.48 -7.68 2.65
N ARG A 87 4.30 -8.68 2.27
CA ARG A 87 5.60 -8.45 1.63
C ARG A 87 5.48 -7.63 0.35
N VAL A 88 4.61 -8.03 -0.57
CA VAL A 88 4.39 -7.32 -1.85
C VAL A 88 3.85 -5.91 -1.62
N THR A 89 2.91 -5.76 -0.70
CA THR A 89 2.29 -4.46 -0.38
C THR A 89 3.32 -3.51 0.23
N ARG A 90 4.19 -3.97 1.16
CA ARG A 90 5.26 -3.17 1.74
C ARG A 90 6.23 -2.65 0.66
N THR A 91 6.72 -3.52 -0.22
CA THR A 91 7.61 -3.10 -1.32
C THR A 91 6.95 -2.07 -2.24
N ARG A 92 5.65 -2.20 -2.51
CA ARG A 92 4.93 -1.23 -3.34
C ARG A 92 4.71 0.11 -2.63
N ILE A 93 4.41 0.07 -1.33
CA ILE A 93 4.32 1.26 -0.49
C ILE A 93 5.66 2.00 -0.44
N GLU A 94 6.77 1.30 -0.26
CA GLU A 94 8.12 1.87 -0.28
C GLU A 94 8.41 2.55 -1.62
N GLN A 95 8.06 1.91 -2.75
CA GLN A 95 8.20 2.53 -4.07
C GLN A 95 7.29 3.74 -4.27
N MET A 96 6.08 3.69 -3.72
CA MET A 96 5.10 4.77 -3.78
C MET A 96 5.58 6.01 -3.01
N LEU A 97 6.08 5.80 -1.79
CA LEU A 97 6.61 6.86 -0.94
C LEU A 97 7.99 7.35 -1.44
N GLY A 98 8.84 6.45 -1.93
CA GLY A 98 10.25 6.72 -2.21
C GLY A 98 11.09 6.88 -0.94
N PRO A 99 12.38 7.22 -1.07
CA PRO A 99 13.27 7.42 0.08
C PRO A 99 12.71 8.51 1.02
N GLU A 100 12.95 8.36 2.33
CA GLU A 100 12.46 9.31 3.37
C GLU A 100 12.85 10.77 3.08
N ASP A 101 14.03 11.00 2.52
CA ASP A 101 14.51 12.34 2.13
C ASP A 101 13.97 12.85 0.78
N GLY A 102 13.11 12.08 0.10
CA GLY A 102 12.65 12.36 -1.26
C GLY A 102 13.73 12.06 -2.33
N TYR A 103 13.33 12.01 -3.60
CA TYR A 103 14.32 11.99 -4.67
C TYR A 103 14.95 13.39 -4.79
N PRO A 104 16.29 13.53 -4.89
CA PRO A 104 16.91 14.83 -5.10
C PRO A 104 16.31 15.50 -6.34
N GLU A 105 15.87 16.76 -6.19
CA GLU A 105 15.51 17.61 -7.32
C GLU A 105 16.80 17.84 -8.13
N TYR A 106 16.92 17.17 -9.29
CA TYR A 106 17.98 17.42 -10.27
C TYR A 106 17.61 18.61 -11.17
#